data_AF-A0A1J0GJ90-F1
#
_entry.id   AF-A0A1J0GJ90-F1
#
_cell.length_a   1.000
_cell.length_b   1.000
_cell.length_c   1.000
_cell.angle_alpha   90.00
_cell.angle_beta   90.00
_cell.angle_gamma   90.00
#
_symmetry.space_group_name_H-M   'P 1'
#
loop_
_entity.id
_entity.type
_entity.pdbx_description
1 polymer ?
#
loop_
_entity_poly.entity_id
_entity_poly.type
_entity_poly.pdbx_seq_one_letter_code
_entity_poly.pdbx_strand_id
1 'polypeptide(L)' 'MTNMNEITQKIEDLRKAMHQLINEKDRLTDPKLVELSQKLDGLLNEYDDLLD' A
#
# COMPACT_ATOMS: atom_id res chain seq x y z
N MET A 1 -7.56 -10.59 16.44
CA MET A 1 -8.40 -9.86 15.45
C MET A 1 -7.98 -8.39 15.27
N THR A 2 -7.37 -7.73 16.26
CA THR A 2 -6.92 -6.34 16.14
C THR A 2 -5.86 -6.13 15.04
N ASN A 3 -4.88 -7.03 14.94
CA ASN A 3 -3.77 -6.90 13.98
C ASN A 3 -4.21 -6.97 12.51
N MET A 4 -5.17 -7.85 12.18
CA MET A 4 -5.66 -8.00 10.80
C MET A 4 -6.44 -6.77 10.35
N ASN A 5 -7.31 -6.22 11.21
CA ASN A 5 -8.04 -4.98 10.91
C ASN A 5 -7.09 -3.78 10.75
N GLU A 6 -6.04 -3.71 11.56
CA GLU A 6 -5.02 -2.64 11.46
C GLU A 6 -4.23 -2.73 10.16
N ILE A 7 -3.82 -3.93 9.75
CA ILE A 7 -3.11 -4.14 8.47
C ILE A 7 -4.02 -3.82 7.29
N THR A 8 -5.27 -4.31 7.29
CA THR A 8 -6.25 -3.98 6.25
C THR A 8 -6.47 -2.47 6.13
N GLN A 9 -6.57 -1.75 7.26
CA GLN A 9 -6.74 -0.30 7.24
C GLN A 9 -5.51 0.40 6.63
N LYS A 10 -4.29 -0.02 7.00
CA LYS A 10 -3.05 0.54 6.43
C LYS A 10 -2.93 0.28 4.93
N ILE A 11 -3.31 -0.92 4.48
CA ILE A 11 -3.36 -1.27 3.04
C ILE A 11 -4.28 -0.30 2.29
N GLU A 12 -5.49 -0.08 2.81
CA GLU A 12 -6.46 0.82 2.17
C GLU A 12 -5.99 2.28 2.16
N ASP A 13 -5.35 2.74 3.23
CA ASP A 13 -4.80 4.10 3.29
C ASP A 13 -3.65 4.29 2.29
N LEU A 14 -2.74 3.31 2.18
CA LEU A 14 -1.66 3.34 1.19
C LEU A 14 -2.18 3.25 -0.24
N ARG A 15 -3.20 2.43 -0.50
CA ARG A 15 -3.85 2.33 -1.82
C ARG A 15 -4.46 3.66 -2.25
N LYS A 16 -5.14 4.36 -1.34
CA LYS A 16 -5.68 5.71 -1.60
C LYS A 16 -4.57 6.72 -1.90
N ALA A 17 -3.51 6.72 -1.09
CA ALA A 17 -2.36 7.59 -1.32
C ALA A 17 -1.69 7.33 -2.68
N MET A 18 -1.58 6.05 -3.10
CA MET A 18 -1.06 5.70 -4.41
C MET A 18 -1.95 6.24 -5.53
N HIS A 19 -3.26 6.09 -5.43
CA HIS A 19 -4.17 6.62 -6.44
C HIS A 19 -4.11 8.15 -6.54
N GLN A 20 -3.99 8.87 -5.42
CA GLN A 20 -3.79 10.31 -5.43
C GLN A 20 -2.48 10.69 -6.13
N LEU A 21 -1.39 10.01 -5.77
CA LEU A 21 -0.09 10.28 -6.35
C LEU A 21 -0.03 9.94 -7.85
N ILE A 22 -0.69 8.86 -8.29
CA ILE A 22 -0.83 8.52 -9.71
C ILE A 22 -1.52 9.65 -10.49
N ASN A 23 -2.54 10.29 -9.90
CA ASN A 23 -3.25 11.39 -10.54
C ASN A 23 -2.44 12.70 -10.57
N GLU A 24 -1.48 12.86 -9.66
CA GLU A 24 -0.60 14.04 -9.59
C GLU A 24 0.67 13.90 -10.42
N LYS A 25 1.04 12.68 -10.82
CA LYS A 25 2.31 12.37 -11.47
C LYS A 25 2.11 12.03 -12.94
N ASP A 26 2.90 12.65 -13.81
CA ASP A 26 2.91 12.36 -15.25
C ASP A 26 3.44 10.95 -15.59
N ARG A 27 4.18 10.33 -14.67
CA ARG A 27 4.85 9.04 -14.88
C ARG A 27 4.62 8.11 -13.69
N LEU A 28 4.21 6.89 -13.99
CA LEU A 28 4.03 5.83 -13.00
C LEU A 28 5.35 5.34 -12.37
N THR A 29 6.48 5.72 -12.96
CA THR A 29 7.83 5.41 -12.47
C THR A 29 8.42 6.51 -11.59
N ASP A 30 7.63 7.50 -11.16
CA ASP A 30 8.08 8.50 -10.20
C ASP A 30 8.61 7.78 -8.94
N PRO A 31 9.82 8.10 -8.45
CA PRO A 31 10.42 7.38 -7.33
C PRO A 31 9.53 7.34 -6.07
N LYS A 32 8.71 8.37 -5.83
CA LYS A 32 7.80 8.37 -4.69
C LYS A 32 6.67 7.37 -4.86
N LEU A 33 6.17 7.20 -6.09
CA LEU A 33 5.13 6.23 -6.39
C LEU A 33 5.67 4.80 -6.33
N VAL A 34 6.90 4.59 -6.78
CA VAL A 34 7.61 3.30 -6.64
C VAL A 34 7.85 2.95 -5.17
N GLU A 35 8.30 3.91 -4.35
CA GLU A 35 8.47 3.69 -2.91
C GLU A 35 7.13 3.34 -2.23
N LEU A 36 6.06 4.03 -2.63
CA LEU A 36 4.73 3.80 -2.08
C LEU A 36 4.16 2.43 -2.50
N SER A 37 4.42 1.98 -3.73
CA SER A 37 4.03 0.63 -4.19
C SER A 37 4.76 -0.46 -3.42
N GLN A 38 6.07 -0.29 -3.18
CA GLN A 38 6.85 -1.25 -2.39
C GLN A 38 6.37 -1.38 -0.95
N LYS A 39 5.93 -0.26 -0.33
CA LYS A 39 5.34 -0.29 1.01
C LYS A 39 4.00 -1.01 1.03
N LEU A 40 3.18 -0.83 0.00
CA LEU A 40 1.91 -1.55 -0.14
C LEU A 40 2.15 -3.06 -0.30
N ASP A 41 3.10 -3.47 -1.13
CA ASP A 41 3.47 -4.87 -1.30
C ASP A 41 3.93 -5.50 0.03
N GLY A 42 4.72 -4.78 0.83
CA GLY A 42 5.13 -5.26 2.15
C GLY A 42 3.94 -5.54 3.09
N LEU A 43 2.97 -4.61 3.15
CA LEU A 43 1.77 -4.81 3.96
C LEU A 43 0.88 -5.94 3.45
N LEU A 44 0.81 -6.15 2.13
CA LEU A 44 0.06 -7.25 1.54
C LEU A 44 0.69 -8.60 1.91
N ASN A 45 2.02 -8.69 1.92
CA ASN A 45 2.71 -9.90 2.39
C ASN A 45 2.47 -10.14 3.88
N GLU A 46 2.55 -9.09 4.73
CA GLU A 46 2.22 -9.21 6.15
C GLU A 46 0.76 -9.66 6.38
N TYR A 47 -0.16 -9.24 5.52
CA TYR A 47 -1.55 -9.69 5.56
C TYR A 47 -1.69 -11.17 5.17
N ASP A 48 -0.99 -11.60 4.12
CA ASP A 48 -0.96 -12.98 3.65
C ASP A 48 -0.41 -13.93 4.73
N ASP A 49 0.69 -13.54 5.38
CA ASP A 49 1.29 -14.28 6.51
C ASP A 49 0.34 -14.45 7.70
N LEU A 50 -0.67 -13.58 7.85
CA LEU A 50 -1.69 -13.68 8.90
C LEU A 50 -2.89 -14.56 8.53
N LEU A 51 -3.01 -14.94 7.27
CA LEU A 51 -4.07 -15.84 6.78
C LEU A 51 -3.65 -17.33 6.84
N ASP A 52 -2.35 -17.60 6.90
CA ASP A 52 -1.75 -18.94 7.09
C ASP A 52 -1.76 -19.41 8.56
#